data_AF-W9EGB8-F1
#
_entry.id   AF-W9EGB8-F1
#
_cell.length_a   1.000
_cell.length_b   1.000
_cell.length_c   1.000
_cell.angle_alpha   90.00
_cell.angle_beta   90.00
_cell.angle_gamma   90.00
#
_symmetry.space_group_name_H-M   'P 1'
#
loop_
_entity.id
_entity.type
_entity.pdbx_description
1 polymer ?
#
loop_
_entity_poly.entity_id
_entity_poly.type
_entity_poly.pdbx_seq_one_letter_code
_entity_poly.pdbx_strand_id
1 'polypeptide(L)' 'MVLKNYLKKSKLRYYFIFAGALLISFAEILIRYIKVGDFAEGLFIGIGIGLEILGLIAVGGYNKSNK' A
#
# COMPACT_ATOMS: atom_id res chain seq x y z
N MET A 1 15.46 3.04 -11.53
CA MET A 1 15.96 4.37 -11.10
C MET A 1 14.84 5.36 -10.77
N VAL A 2 13.75 5.39 -11.57
CA VAL A 2 12.60 6.31 -11.39
C VAL A 2 11.92 6.19 -10.01
N LEU A 3 11.68 4.97 -9.53
CA LEU A 3 10.98 4.73 -8.26
C LEU A 3 11.68 5.36 -7.04
N LYS A 4 13.02 5.36 -7.03
CA LYS A 4 13.84 5.88 -5.94
C LYS A 4 13.72 7.41 -5.79
N ASN A 5 13.53 8.13 -6.89
CA ASN A 5 13.34 9.59 -6.88
C ASN A 5 11.91 10.00 -6.44
N TYR A 6 10.90 9.19 -6.78
CA TYR A 6 9.53 9.41 -6.31
C TYR A 6 9.41 9.17 -4.79
N LEU A 7 10.09 8.15 -4.26
CA LEU A 7 10.10 7.81 -2.83
C LEU A 7 10.83 8.84 -1.94
N LYS A 8 11.65 9.73 -2.54
CA LYS A 8 12.40 10.77 -1.81
C LYS A 8 11.52 11.95 -1.38
N LYS A 9 10.37 12.16 -2.03
CA LYS A 9 9.37 13.14 -1.57
C LYS A 9 8.67 12.57 -0.34
N SER A 10 8.98 13.13 0.83
CA SER A 10 8.51 12.65 2.13
C SER A 10 7.01 12.30 2.19
N LYS A 11 6.17 13.07 1.47
CA LYS A 11 4.71 12.90 1.39
C LYS A 11 4.27 11.63 0.65
N LEU A 12 4.99 11.19 -0.40
CA LEU A 12 4.61 10.01 -1.21
C LEU A 12 4.53 8.72 -0.41
N ARG A 13 5.27 8.65 0.71
CA ARG A 13 5.31 7.47 1.59
C ARG A 13 4.01 7.26 2.36
N TYR A 14 3.46 8.34 2.91
CA TYR A 14 2.17 8.31 3.57
C TYR A 14 1.04 8.02 2.57
N TYR A 15 1.19 8.45 1.32
CA TYR A 15 0.23 8.10 0.27
C TYR A 15 0.20 6.59 -0.02
N PHE A 16 1.34 5.88 0.02
CA PHE A 16 1.34 4.42 -0.17
C PHE A 16 0.63 3.69 0.99
N ILE A 17 0.90 4.08 2.23
CA ILE A 17 0.25 3.49 3.41
C ILE A 17 -1.25 3.81 3.39
N PHE A 18 -1.61 5.06 3.13
CA PHE A 18 -3.01 5.49 3.08
C PHE A 18 -3.78 4.81 1.94
N ALA A 19 -3.17 4.68 0.76
CA ALA A 19 -3.76 3.96 -0.36
C ALA A 19 -3.94 2.47 -0.05
N GLY A 20 -2.97 1.83 0.62
CA GLY A 20 -3.07 0.45 1.07
C GLY A 20 -4.26 0.25 2.02
N ALA A 21 -4.36 1.05 3.07
CA ALA A 21 -5.46 1.00 4.03
C ALA A 21 -6.83 1.23 3.38
N LEU A 22 -6.94 2.23 2.49
CA LEU A 22 -8.17 2.50 1.73
C LEU A 22 -8.59 1.31 0.87
N LEU A 23 -7.63 0.65 0.22
CA LEU A 23 -7.89 -0.46 -0.69
C LEU A 23 -8.35 -1.70 0.08
N ILE A 24 -7.78 -1.96 1.26
CA ILE A 24 -8.22 -3.04 2.17
C ILE A 24 -9.65 -2.76 2.65
N SER A 25 -9.92 -1.57 3.19
CA SER A 25 -11.26 -1.22 3.68
C SER A 25 -12.30 -1.25 2.57
N PHE A 26 -11.95 -0.78 1.38
CA PHE A 26 -12.87 -0.81 0.23
C PHE A 26 -13.10 -2.22 -0.28
N ALA A 27 -12.09 -3.09 -0.27
CA ALA A 27 -12.24 -4.50 -0.58
C ALA A 27 -13.23 -5.19 0.38
N GLU A 28 -13.09 -4.95 1.67
CA GLU A 28 -13.98 -5.51 2.70
C GLU A 28 -15.44 -5.06 2.52
N ILE A 29 -15.64 -3.78 2.16
CA ILE A 29 -16.97 -3.26 1.78
C ILE A 29 -17.48 -3.96 0.52
N LEU A 30 -16.68 -4.02 -0.54
CA LEU A 30 -17.06 -4.65 -1.81
C LEU A 30 -17.48 -6.11 -1.63
N ILE A 31 -16.73 -6.90 -0.87
CA ILE A 31 -17.04 -8.31 -0.59
C ILE A 31 -18.36 -8.46 0.16
N ARG A 32 -18.69 -7.51 1.04
CA ARG A 32 -19.95 -7.52 1.78
C ARG A 32 -21.16 -7.25 0.89
N TYR A 33 -21.01 -6.47 -0.19
CA TYR A 33 -22.13 -6.07 -1.06
C TYR A 33 -22.16 -6.80 -2.41
N ILE A 34 -21.06 -7.40 -2.83
CA ILE A 34 -20.92 -8.07 -4.11
C ILE A 34 -20.29 -9.44 -3.86
N LYS A 35 -20.86 -10.49 -4.47
CA LYS A 35 -20.21 -11.81 -4.52
C LYS A 35 -18.98 -11.72 -5.42
N VAL A 36 -17.87 -11.31 -4.83
CA VAL A 36 -16.55 -11.33 -5.46
C VAL A 36 -15.99 -12.75 -5.29
N GLY A 37 -15.40 -13.33 -6.33
CA GLY A 37 -14.79 -14.65 -6.21
C GLY A 37 -13.57 -14.62 -5.29
N ASP A 38 -13.33 -15.71 -4.55
CA ASP A 38 -12.28 -15.84 -3.53
C ASP A 38 -10.89 -15.37 -4.02
N PHE A 39 -10.58 -15.58 -5.29
CA PHE A 39 -9.35 -15.11 -5.92
C PHE A 39 -9.25 -13.57 -5.96
N ALA A 40 -10.32 -12.89 -6.32
CA ALA A 40 -10.33 -11.43 -6.43
C ALA A 40 -10.31 -10.78 -5.04
N GLU A 41 -10.99 -11.35 -4.05
CA GLU A 41 -10.85 -10.97 -2.64
C GLU A 41 -9.39 -11.04 -2.17
N GLY A 42 -8.73 -12.19 -2.37
CA GLY A 42 -7.33 -12.38 -2.02
C GLY A 42 -6.40 -11.42 -2.76
N LEU A 43 -6.70 -11.12 -4.04
CA LEU A 43 -5.94 -10.18 -4.84
C LEU A 43 -6.01 -8.76 -4.27
N PHE A 44 -7.21 -8.25 -3.94
CA PHE A 44 -7.36 -6.88 -3.42
C PHE A 44 -6.69 -6.72 -2.06
N ILE A 45 -6.89 -7.67 -1.14
CA ILE A 45 -6.24 -7.66 0.17
C ILE A 45 -4.72 -7.74 0.01
N GLY A 46 -4.23 -8.64 -0.86
CA GLY A 46 -2.80 -8.79 -1.15
C GLY A 46 -2.15 -7.52 -1.73
N ILE A 47 -2.83 -6.83 -2.65
CA ILE A 47 -2.36 -5.54 -3.19
C ILE A 47 -2.31 -4.48 -2.09
N GLY A 48 -3.33 -4.41 -1.23
CA GLY A 48 -3.39 -3.47 -0.11
C GLY A 48 -2.22 -3.65 0.85
N ILE A 49 -1.96 -4.88 1.29
CA ILE A 49 -0.83 -5.24 2.15
C ILE A 49 0.50 -4.92 1.45
N GLY A 50 0.63 -5.24 0.16
CA GLY A 50 1.83 -4.94 -0.63
C GLY A 50 2.15 -3.44 -0.66
N LEU A 51 1.14 -2.57 -0.78
CA LEU A 51 1.30 -1.12 -0.75
C LEU A 51 1.76 -0.62 0.62
N GLU A 52 1.25 -1.21 1.72
CA GLU A 52 1.70 -0.87 3.07
C GLU A 52 3.16 -1.27 3.32
N ILE A 53 3.56 -2.46 2.87
CA ILE A 53 4.96 -2.93 2.96
C ILE A 53 5.89 -1.99 2.19
N LEU A 54 5.52 -1.58 0.97
CA LEU A 54 6.29 -0.60 0.19
C LEU A 54 6.39 0.75 0.92
N GLY A 55 5.31 1.19 1.55
CA GLY A 55 5.30 2.38 2.41
C GLY A 55 6.27 2.27 3.59
N LEU A 56 6.24 1.14 4.32
CA LEU A 56 7.13 0.87 5.45
C LEU A 56 8.60 0.76 5.05
N ILE A 57 8.91 0.07 3.95
CA ILE A 57 10.27 -0.01 3.41
C ILE A 57 10.78 1.39 3.05
N ALA A 58 9.93 2.24 2.48
CA ALA A 58 10.28 3.62 2.17
C ALA A 58 10.51 4.50 3.42
N VAL A 59 9.85 4.18 4.54
CA VAL A 59 10.09 4.81 5.85
C VAL A 59 11.41 4.33 6.44
N GLY A 60 11.63 3.02 6.51
CA GLY A 60 12.84 2.42 7.06
C GLY A 60 14.12 2.78 6.29
N GLY A 61 14.04 2.84 4.96
CA GLY A 61 15.16 3.25 4.10
C GLY A 61 15.58 4.72 4.28
N TYR A 62 14.69 5.59 4.72
CA TYR A 62 15.00 7.02 4.95
C TYR A 62 15.67 7.25 6.30
N ASN A 63 15.24 6.54 7.35
CA ASN A 63 15.90 6.59 8.66
C ASN A 63 17.36 6.12 8.61
N LYS A 64 17.69 5.22 7.67
CA LYS A 64 19.07 4.77 7.43
C LYS A 64 19.91 5.72 6.58
N SER A 65 19.28 6.65 5.85
CA SER A 65 19.97 7.64 5.00
C SER A 65 20.26 8.96 5.71
N ASN A 66 19.73 9.15 6.91
CA ASN A 66 19.85 10.38 7.72
C ASN A 66 20.65 10.15 9.02
N LYS A 67 21.36 9.01 9.11
CA LYS A 67 22.39 8.69 10.10
C LYS A 67 23.72 8.55 9.35
#